data_AF-A0A7T7WIM0-F1
#
_entry.id   AF-A0A7T7WIM0-F1
#
_cell.length_a   1.000
_cell.length_b   1.000
_cell.length_c   1.000
_cell.angle_alpha   90.00
_cell.angle_beta   90.00
_cell.angle_gamma   90.00
#
_symmetry.space_group_name_H-M   'P 1'
#
loop_
_entity.id
_entity.type
_entity.pdbx_description
1 polymer ?
#
loop_
_entity_poly.entity_id
_entity_poly.type
_entity_poly.pdbx_seq_one_letter_code
_entity_poly.pdbx_strand_id
1 'polypeptide(L)'
;MALNVGPDFKQRWLNTPEAVRQTFIDDLSRICEVLKPETAVEEWLVRDQQLQKESERKIEAAYAQRKAELIEEARIRRQRALEKALAEKRAEEQAYAEQLRRDEERKFAEQTRKLAEMRHMLDTEVQDYAARYQKNPDQVLDFAKGRLNIDDTQILSELESLRLRLELEAETVIEQTVNALREKLRAAAKEEIDYILKNSDLAE
;
A
#
# COMPACT_ATOMS: atom_id res chain seq x y z
N MET A 1 18.41 45.20 50.15
CA MET A 1 18.55 43.73 50.19
C MET A 1 17.68 43.17 49.09
N ALA A 2 18.26 42.57 48.04
CA ALA A 2 17.47 41.96 46.97
C ALA A 2 17.06 40.54 47.42
N LEU A 3 15.77 40.28 47.53
CA LEU A 3 15.23 38.93 47.77
C LEU A 3 15.62 38.05 46.57
N ASN A 4 16.52 37.09 46.78
CA ASN A 4 17.01 36.21 45.73
C ASN A 4 15.93 35.15 45.45
N VAL A 5 14.96 35.50 44.61
CA VAL A 5 13.80 34.66 44.25
C VAL A 5 14.12 33.59 43.18
N GLY A 6 15.39 33.47 42.79
CA GLY A 6 15.89 32.52 41.80
C GLY A 6 15.70 33.00 40.34
N PRO A 7 16.44 32.40 39.38
CA PRO A 7 16.52 32.89 38.00
C PRO A 7 15.19 32.83 37.23
N ASP A 8 14.28 31.90 37.58
CA ASP A 8 13.03 31.66 36.83
C ASP A 8 11.76 32.06 37.57
N PHE A 9 11.86 32.91 38.60
CA PHE A 9 10.71 33.31 39.41
C PHE A 9 9.57 33.86 38.54
N LYS A 10 9.90 34.76 37.60
CA LYS A 10 8.90 35.40 36.72
C LYS A 10 8.12 34.36 35.90
N GLN A 11 8.79 33.38 35.33
CA GLN A 11 8.15 32.34 34.52
C GLN A 11 7.33 31.39 35.38
N ARG A 12 7.87 30.93 36.52
CA ARG A 12 7.15 30.09 37.48
C ARG A 12 5.89 30.78 37.96
N TRP A 13 5.99 32.07 38.32
CA TRP A 13 4.87 32.88 38.78
C TRP A 13 3.77 33.05 37.71
N LEU A 14 4.16 33.29 36.46
CA LEU A 14 3.21 33.41 35.35
C LEU A 14 2.52 32.08 35.00
N ASN A 15 3.19 30.95 35.20
CA ASN A 15 2.64 29.61 34.93
C ASN A 15 1.75 29.08 36.07
N THR A 16 1.86 29.64 37.27
CA THR A 16 1.01 29.32 38.41
C THR A 16 -0.47 29.63 38.10
N PRO A 17 -1.44 28.85 38.63
CA PRO A 17 -2.86 29.16 38.48
C PRO A 17 -3.18 30.56 38.99
N GLU A 18 -4.08 31.27 38.30
CA GLU A 18 -4.44 32.65 38.66
C GLU A 18 -5.02 32.74 40.07
N ALA A 19 -5.83 31.76 40.48
CA ALA A 19 -6.37 31.66 41.83
C ALA A 19 -5.26 31.64 42.90
N VAL A 20 -4.16 30.93 42.65
CA VAL A 20 -2.99 30.87 43.56
C VAL A 20 -2.28 32.21 43.62
N ARG A 21 -2.15 32.92 42.49
CA ARG A 21 -1.55 34.26 42.48
C ARG A 21 -2.39 35.26 43.29
N GLN A 22 -3.71 35.23 43.12
CA GLN A 22 -4.61 36.11 43.86
C GLN A 22 -4.59 35.81 45.36
N THR A 23 -4.58 34.54 45.78
CA THR A 23 -4.45 34.20 47.21
C THR A 23 -3.16 34.73 47.82
N PHE A 24 -2.05 34.69 47.10
CA PHE A 24 -0.79 35.28 47.57
C PHE A 24 -0.83 36.81 47.63
N ILE A 25 -1.53 37.48 46.70
CA ILE A 25 -1.73 38.95 46.75
C ILE A 25 -2.61 39.32 47.95
N ASP A 26 -3.67 38.55 48.21
CA ASP A 26 -4.55 38.73 49.36
C ASP A 26 -3.80 38.52 50.68
N ASP A 27 -2.97 37.48 50.77
CA ASP A 27 -2.12 37.20 51.93
C ASP A 27 -1.12 38.34 52.18
N LEU A 28 -0.49 38.87 51.13
CA LEU A 28 0.42 40.03 51.24
C LEU A 28 -0.32 41.31 51.69
N SER A 29 -1.50 41.56 51.12
CA SER A 29 -2.34 42.72 51.47
C SER A 29 -2.75 42.64 52.94
N ARG A 30 -3.09 41.45 53.43
CA ARG A 30 -3.44 41.18 54.82
C ARG A 30 -2.28 41.44 55.79
N ILE A 31 -1.07 41.02 55.44
CA ILE A 31 0.14 41.29 56.25
C ILE A 31 0.41 42.80 56.32
N CYS A 32 0.17 43.54 55.25
CA CYS A 32 0.29 45.00 55.25
C CYS A 32 -0.74 45.70 56.17
N GLU A 33 -1.87 45.06 56.50
CA GLU A 33 -2.86 45.64 57.43
C GLU A 33 -2.32 45.78 58.85
N VAL A 34 -1.38 44.92 59.28
CA VAL A 34 -0.72 45.00 60.60
C VAL A 34 0.02 46.31 60.79
N LEU A 35 0.49 46.93 59.71
CA LEU A 35 1.24 48.18 59.75
C LEU A 35 0.33 49.40 60.04
N LYS A 36 -0.99 49.22 60.10
CA LYS A 36 -1.93 50.29 60.44
C LYS A 36 -1.93 50.53 61.96
N PRO A 37 -2.00 51.80 62.42
CA PRO A 37 -1.88 52.15 63.83
C PRO A 37 -3.06 51.69 64.71
N GLU A 38 -4.20 51.32 64.11
CA GLU A 38 -5.45 50.99 64.80
C GLU A 38 -5.65 49.47 64.99
N THR A 39 -4.67 48.64 64.63
CA THR A 39 -4.84 47.18 64.55
C THR A 39 -4.56 46.50 65.89
N ALA A 40 -5.55 45.80 66.44
CA ALA A 40 -5.35 44.91 67.58
C ALA A 40 -4.57 43.65 67.15
N VAL A 41 -3.29 43.60 67.51
CA VAL A 41 -2.35 42.57 67.01
C VAL A 41 -2.78 41.14 67.37
N GLU A 42 -3.33 40.92 68.56
CA GLU A 42 -3.76 39.59 69.02
C GLU A 42 -4.96 39.07 68.23
N GLU A 43 -5.96 39.91 67.98
CA GLU A 43 -7.14 39.56 67.16
C GLU A 43 -6.75 39.33 65.70
N TRP A 44 -5.83 40.14 65.18
CA TRP A 44 -5.28 39.96 63.84
C TRP A 44 -4.57 38.60 63.72
N LEU A 45 -3.81 38.18 64.73
CA LEU A 45 -3.04 36.94 64.69
C LEU A 45 -3.95 35.69 64.66
N VAL A 46 -5.06 35.70 65.42
CA VAL A 46 -6.06 34.63 65.36
C VAL A 46 -6.75 34.57 64.00
N ARG A 47 -7.08 35.74 63.43
CA ARG A 47 -7.72 35.83 62.11
C ARG A 47 -6.76 35.42 60.98
N ASP A 48 -5.49 35.80 61.08
CA ASP A 48 -4.44 35.43 60.12
C ASP A 48 -4.25 33.92 60.07
N GLN A 49 -4.18 33.24 61.22
CA GLN A 49 -4.09 31.77 61.25
C GLN A 49 -5.27 31.05 60.59
N GLN A 50 -6.48 31.59 60.70
CA GLN A 50 -7.65 31.02 60.03
C GLN A 50 -7.57 31.24 58.52
N LEU A 51 -7.23 32.45 58.09
CA LEU A 51 -7.15 32.80 56.68
C LEU A 51 -5.97 32.13 55.97
N GLN A 52 -4.85 31.86 56.65
CA GLN A 52 -3.75 31.05 56.12
C GLN A 52 -4.20 29.62 55.80
N LYS A 53 -4.99 28.98 56.67
CA LYS A 53 -5.55 27.65 56.39
C LYS A 53 -6.49 27.66 55.19
N GLU A 54 -7.25 28.74 55.02
CA GLU A 54 -8.11 28.91 53.85
C GLU A 54 -7.30 29.16 52.58
N SER A 55 -6.22 29.94 52.65
CA SER A 55 -5.35 30.19 51.50
C SER A 55 -4.63 28.91 51.06
N GLU A 56 -4.10 28.12 51.99
CA GLU A 56 -3.53 26.79 51.71
C GLU A 56 -4.53 25.89 50.98
N ARG A 57 -5.77 25.79 51.49
CA ARG A 57 -6.83 24.99 50.84
C ARG A 57 -7.17 25.48 49.44
N LYS A 58 -7.25 26.80 49.24
CA LYS A 58 -7.51 27.39 47.91
C LYS A 58 -6.36 27.10 46.95
N ILE A 59 -5.13 27.17 47.44
CA ILE A 59 -3.92 26.89 46.65
C ILE A 59 -3.90 25.41 46.23
N GLU A 60 -4.12 24.49 47.17
CA GLU A 60 -4.19 23.05 46.90
C GLU A 60 -5.29 22.72 45.90
N ALA A 61 -6.50 23.28 46.08
CA ALA A 61 -7.62 23.07 45.18
C ALA A 61 -7.32 23.56 43.76
N ALA A 62 -6.72 24.74 43.61
CA ALA A 62 -6.36 25.29 42.31
C ALA A 62 -5.31 24.43 41.59
N TYR A 63 -4.31 23.91 42.30
CA TYR A 63 -3.33 22.99 41.71
C TYR A 63 -3.95 21.63 41.36
N ALA A 64 -4.85 21.11 42.19
CA ALA A 64 -5.58 19.87 41.90
C ALA A 64 -6.43 20.00 40.64
N GLN A 65 -7.16 21.11 40.48
CA GLN A 65 -7.93 21.43 39.28
C GLN A 65 -7.02 21.53 38.05
N ARG A 66 -5.93 22.29 38.14
CA ARG A 66 -5.00 22.43 37.01
C ARG A 66 -4.39 21.10 36.58
N LYS A 67 -4.07 20.23 37.54
CA LYS A 67 -3.58 18.88 37.26
C LYS A 67 -4.65 18.02 36.55
N ALA A 68 -5.91 18.10 37.00
CA ALA A 68 -7.02 17.39 36.38
C ALA A 68 -7.25 17.84 34.92
N GLU A 69 -7.23 19.16 34.66
CA GLU A 69 -7.33 19.71 33.30
C GLU A 69 -6.24 19.17 32.38
N LEU A 70 -4.98 19.17 32.83
CA LEU A 70 -3.85 18.68 32.03
C LEU A 70 -3.99 17.18 31.70
N ILE A 71 -4.53 16.39 32.64
CA ILE A 71 -4.79 14.96 32.42
C ILE A 71 -5.89 14.78 31.37
N GLU A 72 -7.00 15.52 31.47
CA GLU A 72 -8.09 15.43 30.51
C GLU A 72 -7.67 15.93 29.12
N GLU A 73 -6.90 17.02 29.04
CA GLU A 73 -6.31 17.46 27.77
C GLU A 73 -5.43 16.38 27.14
N ALA A 74 -4.56 15.74 27.93
CA ALA A 74 -3.70 14.66 27.44
C ALA A 74 -4.53 13.47 26.95
N ARG A 75 -5.62 13.12 27.65
CA ARG A 75 -6.56 12.08 27.26
C ARG A 75 -7.25 12.42 25.93
N ILE A 76 -7.76 13.64 25.78
CA ILE A 76 -8.42 14.12 24.55
C ILE A 76 -7.43 14.11 23.38
N ARG A 77 -6.18 14.57 23.58
CA ARG A 77 -5.14 14.54 22.54
C ARG A 77 -4.87 13.11 22.08
N ARG A 78 -4.75 12.17 23.03
CA ARG A 78 -4.54 10.75 22.72
C ARG A 78 -5.72 10.16 21.95
N GLN A 79 -6.96 10.46 22.36
CA GLN A 79 -8.15 10.01 21.66
C GLN A 79 -8.19 10.53 20.22
N ARG A 80 -7.97 11.83 20.02
CA ARG A 80 -7.95 12.44 18.67
C ARG A 80 -6.84 11.85 17.79
N ALA A 81 -5.68 11.55 18.35
CA ALA A 81 -4.59 10.90 17.61
C ALA A 81 -4.98 9.50 17.14
N LEU A 82 -5.65 8.72 18.01
CA LEU A 82 -6.15 7.39 17.66
C LEU A 82 -7.24 7.45 16.59
N GLU A 83 -8.18 8.41 16.70
CA GLU A 83 -9.24 8.61 15.70
C GLU A 83 -8.66 8.98 14.33
N LYS A 84 -7.64 9.85 14.29
CA LYS A 84 -6.92 10.19 13.05
C LYS A 84 -6.22 8.98 12.44
N ALA A 85 -5.44 8.24 13.25
CA ALA A 85 -4.73 7.05 12.78
C ALA A 85 -5.69 5.98 12.24
N LEU A 86 -6.86 5.83 12.87
CA LEU A 86 -7.90 4.90 12.41
C LEU A 86 -8.55 5.37 11.10
N ALA A 87 -8.79 6.68 10.95
CA ALA A 87 -9.32 7.25 9.72
C ALA A 87 -8.34 7.12 8.55
N GLU A 88 -7.05 7.34 8.80
CA GLU A 88 -5.97 7.14 7.81
C GLU A 88 -5.92 5.67 7.36
N LYS A 89 -5.92 4.71 8.29
CA LYS A 89 -5.95 3.28 7.95
C LYS A 89 -7.17 2.90 7.10
N ARG A 90 -8.35 3.41 7.44
CA ARG A 90 -9.57 3.15 6.65
C ARG A 90 -9.47 3.74 5.25
N ALA A 91 -8.87 4.92 5.12
CA ALA A 91 -8.67 5.55 3.81
C ALA A 91 -7.67 4.75 2.95
N GLU A 92 -6.60 4.24 3.55
CA GLU A 92 -5.64 3.34 2.87
C GLU A 92 -6.31 2.04 2.42
N GLU A 93 -7.09 1.40 3.29
CA GLU A 93 -7.84 0.18 2.95
C GLU A 93 -8.85 0.42 1.81
N GLN A 94 -9.56 1.55 1.84
CA GLN A 94 -10.49 1.93 0.78
C GLN A 94 -9.77 2.17 -0.55
N ALA A 95 -8.66 2.91 -0.54
CA ALA A 95 -7.86 3.16 -1.73
C ALA A 95 -7.31 1.85 -2.33
N TYR A 96 -6.85 0.93 -1.48
CA TYR A 96 -6.39 -0.38 -1.91
C TYR A 96 -7.53 -1.22 -2.52
N ALA A 97 -8.69 -1.25 -1.88
CA ALA A 97 -9.86 -1.96 -2.40
C ALA A 97 -10.33 -1.40 -3.75
N GLU A 98 -10.31 -0.08 -3.93
CA GLU A 98 -10.63 0.57 -5.21
C GLU A 98 -9.62 0.24 -6.30
N GLN A 99 -8.32 0.21 -5.98
CA GLN A 99 -7.28 -0.21 -6.91
C GLN A 99 -7.49 -1.65 -7.36
N LEU A 100 -7.73 -2.57 -6.40
CA LEU A 100 -7.98 -3.97 -6.70
C LEU A 100 -9.20 -4.14 -7.62
N ARG A 101 -10.30 -3.44 -7.33
CA ARG A 101 -11.51 -3.43 -8.17
C ARG A 101 -11.24 -2.99 -9.60
N ARG A 102 -10.47 -1.91 -9.78
CA ARG A 102 -10.09 -1.42 -11.12
C ARG A 102 -9.23 -2.43 -11.87
N ASP A 103 -8.31 -3.09 -11.18
CA ASP A 103 -7.47 -4.12 -11.79
C ASP A 103 -8.27 -5.37 -12.16
N GLU A 104 -9.25 -5.77 -11.33
CA GLU A 104 -10.20 -6.84 -11.65
C GLU A 104 -11.03 -6.52 -12.90
N GLU A 105 -11.58 -5.30 -12.98
CA GLU A 105 -12.35 -4.84 -14.16
C GLU A 105 -11.50 -4.86 -15.44
N ARG A 106 -10.24 -4.42 -15.35
CA ARG A 106 -9.29 -4.46 -16.49
C ARG A 106 -9.02 -5.88 -16.93
N LYS A 107 -8.66 -6.77 -15.99
CA LYS A 107 -8.40 -8.19 -16.29
C LYS A 107 -9.62 -8.86 -16.90
N PHE A 108 -10.82 -8.57 -16.37
CA PHE A 108 -12.07 -9.12 -16.90
C PHE A 108 -12.35 -8.62 -18.32
N ALA A 109 -12.12 -7.33 -18.60
CA ALA A 109 -12.27 -6.78 -19.94
C ALA A 109 -11.28 -7.40 -20.93
N GLU A 110 -10.01 -7.60 -20.52
CA GLU A 110 -9.01 -8.29 -21.33
C GLU A 110 -9.38 -9.75 -21.62
N GLN A 111 -9.84 -10.49 -20.60
CA GLN A 111 -10.31 -11.86 -20.76
C GLN A 111 -11.51 -11.93 -21.71
N THR A 112 -12.45 -11.00 -21.58
CA THR A 112 -13.62 -10.92 -22.46
C THR A 112 -13.23 -10.67 -23.91
N ARG A 113 -12.25 -9.78 -24.17
CA ARG A 113 -11.71 -9.53 -25.50
C ARG A 113 -11.04 -10.78 -26.08
N LYS A 114 -10.17 -11.43 -25.31
CA LYS A 114 -9.52 -12.68 -25.73
C LYS A 114 -10.53 -13.79 -26.04
N LEU A 115 -11.58 -13.91 -25.24
CA LEU A 115 -12.67 -14.87 -25.50
C LEU A 115 -13.41 -14.55 -26.80
N ALA A 116 -13.67 -13.27 -27.09
CA ALA A 116 -14.28 -12.85 -28.34
C ALA A 116 -13.38 -13.14 -29.56
N GLU A 117 -12.08 -12.88 -29.44
CA GLU A 117 -11.08 -13.21 -30.47
C GLU A 117 -11.02 -14.72 -30.73
N MET A 118 -10.92 -15.55 -29.68
CA MET A 118 -10.92 -17.01 -29.82
C MET A 118 -12.21 -17.52 -30.46
N ARG A 119 -13.36 -16.94 -30.09
CA ARG A 119 -14.64 -17.29 -30.72
C ARG A 119 -14.63 -16.98 -32.22
N HIS A 120 -14.16 -15.80 -32.62
CA HIS A 120 -14.05 -15.45 -34.03
C HIS A 120 -13.09 -16.39 -34.79
N MET A 121 -11.94 -16.72 -34.21
CA MET A 121 -11.01 -17.67 -34.80
C MET A 121 -11.67 -19.03 -35.02
N LEU A 122 -12.34 -19.56 -34.00
CA LEU A 122 -13.02 -20.85 -34.06
C LEU A 122 -14.16 -20.84 -35.08
N ASP A 123 -14.95 -19.76 -35.15
CA ASP A 123 -16.00 -19.61 -36.17
C ASP A 123 -15.41 -19.62 -37.59
N THR A 124 -14.22 -19.01 -37.78
CA THR A 124 -13.51 -18.99 -39.07
C THR A 124 -12.99 -20.39 -39.41
N GLU A 125 -12.33 -21.06 -38.47
CA GLU A 125 -11.82 -22.43 -38.65
C GLU A 125 -12.95 -23.42 -38.95
N VAL A 126 -14.10 -23.29 -38.29
CA VAL A 126 -15.29 -24.10 -38.55
C VAL A 126 -15.82 -23.86 -39.96
N GLN A 127 -15.87 -22.60 -40.42
CA GLN A 127 -16.27 -22.28 -41.80
C GLN A 127 -15.29 -22.85 -42.83
N ASP A 128 -13.99 -22.70 -42.61
CA ASP A 128 -12.95 -23.25 -43.49
C ASP A 128 -13.00 -24.78 -43.53
N TYR A 129 -13.20 -25.42 -42.37
CA TYR A 129 -13.34 -26.88 -42.28
C TYR A 129 -14.62 -27.36 -42.96
N ALA A 130 -15.75 -26.69 -42.74
CA ALA A 130 -17.01 -27.01 -43.39
C ALA A 130 -16.94 -26.81 -44.92
N ALA A 131 -16.24 -25.77 -45.40
CA ALA A 131 -16.07 -25.51 -46.84
C ALA A 131 -15.25 -26.60 -47.55
N ARG A 132 -14.33 -27.27 -46.85
CA ARG A 132 -13.62 -28.45 -47.38
C ARG A 132 -14.55 -29.63 -47.63
N TYR A 133 -15.66 -29.72 -46.90
CA TYR A 133 -16.72 -30.69 -47.17
C TYR A 133 -17.70 -30.14 -48.21
N GLN A 134 -17.31 -30.17 -49.48
CA GLN A 134 -18.32 -30.19 -50.54
C GLN A 134 -19.12 -31.49 -50.43
N LYS A 135 -20.44 -31.41 -50.64
CA LYS A 135 -21.27 -32.60 -50.85
C LYS A 135 -20.56 -33.41 -51.94
N ASN A 136 -20.15 -34.65 -51.62
CA ASN A 136 -19.59 -35.55 -52.63
C ASN A 136 -20.51 -35.49 -53.85
N PRO A 137 -19.98 -35.28 -55.07
CA PRO A 137 -20.81 -35.32 -56.25
C PRO A 137 -21.61 -36.63 -56.18
N ASP A 138 -22.90 -36.59 -56.52
CA ASP A 138 -23.75 -37.79 -56.58
C ASP A 138 -23.31 -38.72 -57.76
N GLN A 139 -22.00 -38.77 -58.07
CA GLN A 139 -21.37 -39.79 -58.87
C GLN A 139 -21.28 -41.05 -58.02
N VAL A 140 -22.20 -41.96 -58.29
CA VAL A 140 -22.10 -43.37 -57.89
C VAL A 140 -20.81 -43.93 -58.49
N LEU A 141 -19.70 -43.85 -57.75
CA LEU A 141 -18.49 -44.61 -58.05
C LEU A 141 -18.84 -46.09 -57.84
N ASP A 142 -19.05 -46.79 -58.95
CA ASP A 142 -19.37 -48.21 -58.97
C ASP A 142 -18.07 -49.02 -58.70
N PHE A 143 -17.69 -49.12 -57.42
CA PHE A 143 -16.54 -49.90 -56.95
C PHE A 143 -16.64 -51.40 -57.33
N ALA A 144 -17.81 -51.87 -57.81
CA ALA A 144 -18.01 -53.25 -58.26
C ALA A 144 -17.31 -53.56 -59.59
N LYS A 145 -17.00 -52.54 -60.41
CA LYS A 145 -16.21 -52.69 -61.64
C LYS A 145 -14.82 -52.13 -61.38
N GLY A 146 -13.90 -52.96 -60.87
CA GLY A 146 -12.52 -52.61 -60.53
C GLY A 146 -11.66 -52.08 -61.70
N ARG A 147 -12.03 -50.93 -62.26
CA ARG A 147 -11.25 -50.14 -63.20
C ARG A 147 -11.03 -48.76 -62.60
N LEU A 148 -10.19 -48.73 -61.57
CA LEU A 148 -9.43 -47.54 -61.23
C LEU A 148 -8.23 -47.54 -62.18
N ASN A 149 -8.39 -46.96 -63.38
CA ASN A 149 -7.24 -46.61 -64.20
C ASN A 149 -6.61 -45.37 -63.58
N ILE A 150 -5.88 -45.56 -62.49
CA ILE A 150 -4.99 -44.54 -61.94
C ILE A 150 -3.74 -44.60 -62.81
N ASP A 151 -3.46 -43.53 -63.54
CA ASP A 151 -2.29 -43.45 -64.40
C ASP A 151 -1.03 -43.42 -63.51
N ASP A 152 -0.06 -44.30 -63.74
CA ASP A 152 1.18 -44.39 -62.94
C ASP A 152 1.93 -43.05 -62.85
N THR A 153 1.74 -42.17 -63.85
CA THR A 153 2.31 -40.81 -63.87
C THR A 153 1.72 -39.90 -62.79
N GLN A 154 0.45 -40.07 -62.41
CA GLN A 154 -0.17 -39.32 -61.31
C GLN A 154 0.40 -39.76 -59.96
N ILE A 155 0.57 -41.07 -59.75
CA ILE A 155 1.16 -41.62 -58.52
C ILE A 155 2.60 -41.12 -58.35
N LEU A 156 3.40 -41.12 -59.41
CA LEU A 156 4.78 -40.60 -59.38
C LEU A 156 4.81 -39.11 -59.03
N SER A 157 3.92 -38.30 -59.62
CA SER A 157 3.86 -36.86 -59.33
C SER A 157 3.46 -36.55 -57.89
N GLU A 158 2.52 -37.32 -57.32
CA GLU A 158 2.12 -37.17 -55.92
C GLU A 158 3.26 -37.58 -54.98
N LEU A 159 3.98 -38.65 -55.31
CA LEU A 159 5.12 -39.15 -54.51
C LEU A 159 6.30 -38.17 -54.54
N GLU A 160 6.57 -37.53 -55.69
CA GLU A 160 7.53 -36.42 -55.80
C GLU A 160 7.10 -35.20 -54.98
N SER A 161 5.80 -34.86 -54.99
CA SER A 161 5.26 -33.74 -54.19
C SER A 161 5.37 -33.99 -52.69
N LEU A 162 5.13 -35.23 -52.25
CA LEU A 162 5.28 -35.64 -50.85
C LEU A 162 6.75 -35.63 -50.45
N ARG A 163 7.63 -36.11 -51.31
CA ARG A 163 9.07 -36.06 -51.10
C ARG A 163 9.55 -34.62 -50.90
N LEU A 164 9.18 -33.70 -51.80
CA LEU A 164 9.56 -32.29 -51.68
C LEU A 164 9.04 -31.67 -50.39
N ARG A 165 7.78 -31.98 -50.00
CA ARG A 165 7.22 -31.49 -48.75
C ARG A 165 7.99 -32.01 -47.53
N LEU A 166 8.35 -33.28 -47.52
CA LEU A 166 9.12 -33.88 -46.43
C LEU A 166 10.55 -33.35 -46.37
N GLU A 167 11.19 -33.10 -47.51
CA GLU A 167 12.50 -32.45 -47.58
C GLU A 167 12.45 -31.04 -46.98
N LEU A 168 11.44 -30.23 -47.36
CA LEU A 168 11.24 -28.89 -46.80
C LEU A 168 10.89 -28.92 -45.30
N GLU A 169 10.04 -29.84 -44.86
CA GLU A 169 9.71 -30.02 -43.45
C GLU A 169 10.98 -30.38 -42.65
N ALA A 170 11.80 -31.30 -43.15
CA ALA A 170 13.06 -31.65 -42.52
C ALA A 170 14.03 -30.46 -42.44
N GLU A 171 14.18 -29.67 -43.51
CA GLU A 171 15.00 -28.45 -43.50
C GLU A 171 14.51 -27.45 -42.45
N THR A 172 13.20 -27.21 -42.34
CA THR A 172 12.64 -26.30 -41.34
C THR A 172 12.88 -26.79 -39.90
N VAL A 173 12.77 -28.10 -39.64
CA VAL A 173 13.05 -28.69 -38.33
C VAL A 173 14.54 -28.58 -37.98
N ILE A 174 15.43 -28.81 -38.94
CA ILE A 174 16.88 -28.62 -38.75
C ILE A 174 17.19 -27.17 -38.40
N GLU A 175 16.61 -26.21 -39.12
CA GLU A 175 16.84 -24.79 -38.87
C GLU A 175 16.34 -24.37 -37.47
N GLN A 176 15.14 -24.79 -37.09
CA GLN A 176 14.58 -24.52 -35.76
C GLN A 176 15.44 -25.12 -34.64
N THR A 177 15.90 -26.36 -34.79
CA THR A 177 16.73 -27.04 -33.78
C THR A 177 18.11 -26.40 -33.64
N VAL A 178 18.74 -25.99 -34.74
CA VAL A 178 20.03 -25.26 -34.72
C VAL A 178 19.87 -23.90 -34.05
N ASN A 179 18.80 -23.16 -34.35
CA ASN A 179 18.54 -21.86 -33.73
C ASN A 179 18.30 -22.00 -32.22
N ALA A 180 17.50 -22.97 -31.79
CA ALA A 180 17.28 -23.26 -30.37
C ALA A 180 18.58 -23.65 -29.65
N LEU A 181 19.46 -24.44 -30.29
CA LEU A 181 20.76 -24.80 -29.73
C LEU A 181 21.68 -23.57 -29.59
N ARG A 182 21.71 -22.69 -30.60
CA ARG A 182 22.47 -21.43 -30.54
C ARG A 182 21.99 -20.52 -29.43
N GLU A 183 20.68 -20.41 -29.23
CA GLU A 183 20.13 -19.62 -28.11
C GLU A 183 20.52 -20.20 -26.76
N LYS A 184 20.43 -21.52 -26.58
CA LYS A 184 20.87 -22.18 -25.34
C LYS A 184 22.36 -21.97 -25.07
N LEU A 185 23.22 -22.08 -26.08
CA LEU A 185 24.65 -21.82 -25.95
C LEU A 185 24.93 -20.36 -25.58
N ARG A 186 24.22 -19.41 -26.21
CA ARG A 186 24.33 -17.98 -25.86
C ARG A 186 23.87 -17.70 -24.43
N ALA A 187 22.79 -18.35 -23.98
CA ALA A 187 22.30 -18.22 -22.62
C ALA A 187 23.31 -18.78 -21.60
N ALA A 188 23.80 -20.00 -21.82
CA ALA A 188 24.81 -20.63 -20.97
C ALA A 188 26.10 -19.81 -20.91
N ALA A 189 26.59 -19.29 -22.05
CA ALA A 189 27.77 -18.45 -22.08
C ALA A 189 27.56 -17.12 -21.31
N LYS A 190 26.37 -16.51 -21.39
CA LYS A 190 26.05 -15.32 -20.59
C LYS A 190 26.00 -15.63 -19.11
N GLU A 191 25.41 -16.74 -18.71
CA GLU A 191 25.38 -17.17 -17.31
C GLU A 191 26.79 -17.41 -16.76
N GLU A 192 27.68 -18.03 -17.54
CA GLU A 192 29.09 -18.19 -17.16
C GLU A 192 29.82 -16.85 -17.06
N ILE A 193 29.62 -15.94 -18.02
CA ILE A 193 30.20 -14.59 -17.98
C ILE A 193 29.70 -13.84 -16.74
N ASP A 194 28.40 -13.85 -16.45
CA ASP A 194 27.80 -13.19 -15.30
C ASP A 194 28.30 -13.81 -13.98
N TYR A 195 28.50 -15.13 -13.94
CA TYR A 195 29.07 -15.83 -12.79
C TYR A 195 30.54 -15.45 -12.56
N ILE A 196 31.34 -15.36 -13.62
CA ILE A 196 32.73 -14.93 -13.55
C ILE A 196 32.81 -13.47 -13.10
N LEU A 197 32.01 -12.58 -13.69
CA LEU A 197 31.97 -11.15 -13.33
C LEU A 197 31.57 -10.92 -11.87
N LYS A 198 30.61 -11.70 -11.34
CA LYS A 198 30.21 -11.62 -9.92
C LYS A 198 31.28 -12.12 -8.94
N ASN A 199 32.16 -13.02 -9.38
CA ASN A 199 33.18 -13.66 -8.55
C ASN A 199 34.61 -13.17 -8.84
N SER A 200 34.78 -12.22 -9.76
CA SER A 200 36.05 -11.56 -10.04
C SER A 200 36.14 -10.23 -9.28
N ASP A 201 37.29 -9.94 -8.65
CA ASP A 201 37.61 -8.67 -7.96
C ASP A 201 37.74 -7.46 -8.92
N LEU A 202 36.95 -7.41 -9.99
CA LEU A 202 36.92 -6.32 -10.99
C LEU A 202 35.82 -5.28 -10.69
N ALA A 203 35.24 -5.33 -9.48
CA ALA A 203 34.20 -4.41 -9.00
C ALA A 203 34.68 -3.55 -7.81
N GLU A 204 35.92 -3.05 -7.87
CA GLU A 204 36.33 -1.78 -7.22
C GLU A 204 36.62 -0.71 -8.27
#